data_AF-A0A1V3TR23-F1
#
_entry.id   AF-A0A1V3TR23-F1
#
_cell.length_a   1.000
_cell.length_b   1.000
_cell.length_c   1.000
_cell.angle_alpha   90.00
_cell.angle_beta   90.00
_cell.angle_gamma   90.00
#
_symmetry.space_group_name_H-M   'P 1'
#
loop_
_entity.id
_entity.type
_entity.pdbx_description
1 polymer ?
#
loop_
_entity_poly.entity_id
_entity_poly.type
_entity_poly.pdbx_seq_one_letter_code
_entity_poly.pdbx_strand_id
1 'polypeptide(L)'
;MQQGFSKFSWALALFCVPSALWPLALLVSPKFSDNPNLTSSQIDWFSIAFWIYPLVLFALAGIFYKVYQNNKNLGRGLLAVGFVGFYGLVSYIFKTV
;
A
#
# COMPACT_ATOMS: atom_id res chain seq x y z
N MET A 1 -10.22 14.25 27.58
CA MET A 1 -8.76 14.47 27.42
C MET A 1 -8.42 14.12 25.97
N GLN A 2 -8.04 15.11 25.15
CA GLN A 2 -7.63 14.85 23.76
C GLN A 2 -6.30 14.11 23.78
N GLN A 3 -6.37 12.78 23.71
CA GLN A 3 -5.21 11.93 23.54
C GLN A 3 -4.72 12.18 22.11
N GLY A 4 -3.80 13.14 21.96
CA GLY A 4 -3.26 13.53 20.67
C GLY A 4 -2.83 12.29 19.86
N PHE A 5 -3.11 12.31 18.56
CA PHE A 5 -2.80 11.19 17.66
C PHE A 5 -1.35 10.73 17.87
N SER A 6 -1.18 9.47 18.27
CA SER A 6 0.14 8.87 18.43
C SER A 6 0.87 8.84 17.09
N LYS A 7 2.21 9.00 17.11
CA LYS A 7 3.06 8.86 15.91
C LYS A 7 2.75 7.59 15.11
N PHE A 8 2.35 6.51 15.79
CA PHE A 8 1.92 5.26 15.16
C PHE A 8 0.63 5.42 14.35
N SER A 9 -0.39 6.11 14.87
CA SER A 9 -1.65 6.36 14.15
C SER A 9 -1.43 7.21 12.91
N TRP A 10 -0.52 8.19 12.97
CA TRP A 10 -0.09 8.95 11.80
C TRP A 10 0.63 8.09 10.77
N ALA A 11 1.54 7.22 11.22
CA ALA A 11 2.24 6.29 10.32
C ALA A 11 1.27 5.27 9.68
N LEU A 12 0.28 4.79 10.42
CA LEU A 12 -0.77 3.90 9.91
C LEU A 12 -1.68 4.62 8.92
N ALA A 13 -2.04 5.89 9.20
CA ALA A 13 -2.79 6.71 8.27
C ALA A 13 -2.02 6.92 6.96
N LEU A 14 -0.72 7.25 7.04
CA LEU A 14 0.16 7.33 5.87
C LEU A 14 0.25 6.01 5.10
N PHE A 15 0.33 4.88 5.81
CA PHE A 15 0.30 3.56 5.17
C PHE A 15 -1.03 3.28 4.44
N CYS A 16 -2.16 3.84 4.91
CA CYS A 16 -3.46 3.75 4.24
C CYS A 16 -3.69 4.80 3.14
N VAL A 17 -2.82 5.81 3.00
CA VAL A 17 -2.95 6.83 1.93
C VAL A 17 -3.05 6.20 0.55
N PRO A 18 -2.18 5.25 0.15
CA PRO A 18 -2.30 4.57 -1.13
C PRO A 18 -3.69 3.95 -1.33
N SER A 19 -4.29 3.38 -0.28
CA SER A 19 -5.63 2.80 -0.37
C SER A 19 -6.71 3.85 -0.64
N ALA A 20 -6.57 5.05 -0.09
CA ALA A 20 -7.48 6.17 -0.37
C ALA A 20 -7.33 6.68 -1.81
N LEU A 21 -6.15 6.53 -2.41
CA LEU A 21 -5.90 6.84 -3.83
C LEU A 21 -6.35 5.72 -4.80
N TRP A 22 -7.05 4.67 -4.34
CA TRP A 22 -7.63 3.61 -5.19
C TRP A 22 -8.22 4.14 -6.51
N PRO A 23 -9.18 5.09 -6.52
CA PRO A 23 -9.81 5.51 -7.78
C PRO A 23 -8.82 6.08 -8.80
N LEU A 24 -7.75 6.76 -8.35
CA LEU A 24 -6.67 7.21 -9.24
C LEU A 24 -5.85 6.03 -9.76
N ALA A 25 -5.61 5.03 -8.91
CA ALA A 25 -4.93 3.80 -9.28
C ALA A 25 -5.68 3.06 -10.42
N LEU A 26 -7.02 2.97 -10.34
CA LEU A 26 -7.84 2.40 -11.42
C LEU A 26 -7.83 3.24 -12.70
N LEU A 27 -7.75 4.56 -12.56
CA LEU A 27 -7.68 5.46 -13.71
C LEU A 27 -6.33 5.32 -14.45
N VAL A 28 -5.27 4.96 -13.74
CA VAL A 28 -3.93 4.71 -14.30
C VAL A 28 -3.82 3.31 -14.92
N SER A 29 -4.60 2.32 -14.47
CA SER A 29 -4.60 0.96 -15.04
C SER A 29 -4.61 0.88 -16.59
N PRO A 30 -5.49 1.59 -17.32
CA PRO A 30 -5.49 1.54 -18.79
C PRO A 30 -4.24 2.16 -19.44
N LYS A 31 -3.52 3.06 -18.75
CA LYS A 31 -2.26 3.64 -19.26
C LYS A 31 -1.11 2.62 -19.28
N PHE A 32 -1.20 1.53 -18.53
CA PHE A 32 -0.23 0.44 -18.64
C PHE A 32 -0.34 -0.29 -19.99
N SER A 33 -1.55 -0.36 -20.57
CA SER A 33 -1.79 -0.97 -21.88
C SER A 33 -1.21 -0.17 -23.05
N ASP A 34 -1.00 1.13 -22.87
CA ASP A 34 -0.39 2.02 -23.87
C ASP A 34 1.15 1.94 -23.87
N ASN A 35 1.76 1.24 -22.91
CA ASN A 35 3.22 1.16 -22.80
C ASN A 35 3.80 -0.04 -23.58
N PRO A 36 4.54 0.20 -24.68
CA PRO A 36 5.06 -0.86 -25.54
C PRO A 36 6.22 -1.67 -24.91
N ASN A 37 6.76 -1.22 -23.76
CA ASN A 37 7.83 -1.90 -23.03
C ASN A 37 7.33 -3.00 -22.07
N LEU A 38 6.01 -3.12 -21.88
CA LEU A 38 5.42 -4.10 -20.96
C LEU A 38 4.84 -5.28 -21.72
N THR A 39 5.14 -6.48 -21.26
CA THR A 39 4.50 -7.69 -21.78
C THR A 39 3.03 -7.72 -21.33
N SER A 40 2.12 -8.25 -22.15
CA SER A 40 0.69 -8.41 -21.80
C SER A 40 0.48 -9.05 -20.42
N SER A 41 1.26 -10.07 -20.08
CA SER A 41 1.21 -10.72 -18.77
C SER A 41 1.60 -9.82 -17.59
N GLN A 42 2.49 -8.83 -17.80
CA GLN A 42 2.85 -7.85 -16.75
C GLN A 42 1.72 -6.83 -16.55
N ILE A 43 1.07 -6.41 -17.64
CA ILE A 43 -0.03 -5.44 -17.61
C ILE A 43 -1.23 -6.02 -16.85
N ASP A 44 -1.58 -7.29 -17.11
CA ASP A 44 -2.62 -8.00 -16.36
C ASP A 44 -2.26 -8.12 -14.87
N TRP A 45 -1.01 -8.49 -14.56
CA TRP A 45 -0.54 -8.59 -13.18
C TRP A 45 -0.59 -7.25 -12.44
N PHE A 46 -0.13 -6.17 -13.08
CA PHE A 46 -0.19 -4.82 -12.48
C PHE A 46 -1.62 -4.35 -12.29
N SER A 47 -2.52 -4.60 -13.25
CA SER A 47 -3.94 -4.25 -13.12
C SER A 47 -4.60 -5.01 -11.97
N ILE A 48 -4.37 -6.32 -11.86
CA ILE A 48 -4.91 -7.13 -10.75
C ILE A 48 -4.34 -6.65 -9.42
N ALA A 49 -3.03 -6.37 -9.35
CA ALA A 49 -2.39 -5.86 -8.14
C ALA A 49 -2.97 -4.49 -7.73
N PHE A 50 -3.13 -3.56 -8.67
CA PHE A 50 -3.75 -2.25 -8.45
C PHE A 50 -5.23 -2.34 -8.06
N TRP A 51 -5.90 -3.45 -8.41
CA TRP A 51 -7.27 -3.71 -7.98
C TRP A 51 -7.35 -4.27 -6.56
N ILE A 52 -6.46 -5.19 -6.18
CA ILE A 52 -6.56 -5.87 -4.88
C ILE A 52 -5.78 -5.18 -3.75
N TYR A 53 -4.78 -4.35 -4.07
CA TYR A 53 -3.90 -3.75 -3.06
C TYR A 53 -4.62 -2.99 -1.94
N PRO A 54 -5.70 -2.23 -2.16
CA PRO A 54 -6.23 -1.37 -1.09
C PRO A 54 -6.97 -2.20 -0.05
N LEU A 55 -7.61 -3.28 -0.49
CA LEU A 55 -8.26 -4.26 0.37
C LEU A 55 -7.21 -4.99 1.22
N VAL A 56 -6.08 -5.37 0.61
CA VAL A 56 -4.92 -5.95 1.32
C VAL A 56 -4.32 -4.96 2.31
N LEU A 57 -4.08 -3.71 1.92
CA LEU A 57 -3.53 -2.67 2.80
C LEU A 57 -4.48 -2.38 3.97
N PHE A 58 -5.79 -2.35 3.74
CA PHE A 58 -6.77 -2.13 4.80
C PHE A 58 -6.80 -3.30 5.80
N ALA A 59 -6.75 -4.54 5.29
CA ALA A 59 -6.64 -5.73 6.14
C ALA A 59 -5.34 -5.71 6.96
N LEU A 60 -4.20 -5.39 6.34
CA LEU A 60 -2.91 -5.25 7.00
C LEU A 60 -2.92 -4.15 8.06
N ALA A 61 -3.53 -2.99 7.77
CA ALA A 61 -3.65 -1.90 8.73
C ALA A 61 -4.45 -2.32 9.98
N GLY A 62 -5.54 -3.07 9.80
CA GLY A 62 -6.31 -3.66 10.90
C GLY A 62 -5.47 -4.65 11.73
N ILE A 63 -4.70 -5.51 11.07
CA ILE A 63 -3.80 -6.45 11.74
C ILE A 63 -2.71 -5.70 12.51
N PHE A 64 -2.07 -4.71 11.90
CA PHE A 64 -1.00 -3.91 12.53
C PHE A 64 -1.52 -3.15 13.74
N TYR A 65 -2.74 -2.61 13.66
CA TYR A 65 -3.38 -1.94 14.78
C TYR A 65 -3.66 -2.91 15.94
N LYS A 66 -4.19 -4.10 15.64
CA LYS A 66 -4.43 -5.16 16.64
C LYS A 66 -3.13 -5.66 17.27
N VAL A 67 -2.08 -5.86 16.48
CA VAL A 67 -0.75 -6.26 16.96
C VAL A 67 -0.11 -5.14 17.80
N TYR A 68 -0.28 -3.87 17.42
CA TYR A 68 0.25 -2.74 18.16
C TYR A 68 -0.39 -2.59 19.56
N GLN A 69 -1.69 -2.92 19.70
CA GLN A 69 -2.35 -2.95 21.01
C GLN A 69 -1.74 -3.99 21.96
N ASN A 70 -1.41 -5.19 21.45
CA ASN A 70 -0.76 -6.24 22.25
C ASN A 70 0.74 -5.99 22.45
N ASN A 71 1.45 -5.57 21.40
CA ASN A 71 2.90 -5.41 21.37
C ASN A 71 3.32 -4.19 20.53
N LYS A 72 3.53 -3.05 21.21
CA LYS A 72 3.85 -1.77 20.56
C LYS A 72 5.11 -1.82 19.69
N ASN A 73 6.13 -2.57 20.09
CA ASN A 73 7.39 -2.70 19.32
C ASN A 73 7.20 -3.53 18.04
N LEU A 74 6.50 -4.66 18.12
CA LEU A 74 6.19 -5.49 16.94
C LEU A 74 5.29 -4.76 15.96
N GLY A 75 4.25 -4.06 16.44
CA GLY A 75 3.35 -3.30 15.57
C GLY A 75 4.08 -2.21 14.75
N ARG A 76 5.05 -1.52 15.37
CA ARG A 76 5.91 -0.55 14.67
C ARG A 76 6.83 -1.22 13.66
N GLY A 77 7.44 -2.35 14.01
CA GLY A 77 8.31 -3.11 13.11
C GLY A 77 7.56 -3.61 11.87
N LEU A 78 6.39 -4.24 12.06
CA LEU A 78 5.54 -4.70 10.97
C LEU A 78 5.09 -3.54 10.06
N LEU A 79 4.72 -2.41 10.65
CA LEU A 79 4.31 -1.24 9.87
C LEU A 79 5.48 -0.72 9.02
N ALA A 80 6.69 -0.64 9.58
CA ALA A 80 7.88 -0.23 8.83
C ALA A 80 8.21 -1.21 7.69
N VAL A 81 8.17 -2.52 7.95
CA VAL A 81 8.39 -3.55 6.92
C VAL A 81 7.32 -3.47 5.82
N GLY A 82 6.06 -3.29 6.20
CA GLY A 82 4.95 -3.11 5.26
C GLY A 82 5.13 -1.85 4.40
N PHE A 83 5.56 -0.74 5.00
CA PHE A 83 5.86 0.50 4.29
C PHE A 83 6.99 0.31 3.28
N VAL A 84 8.14 -0.24 3.72
CA VAL A 84 9.28 -0.49 2.83
C VAL A 84 8.92 -1.48 1.72
N GLY A 85 8.19 -2.55 2.03
CA GLY A 85 7.75 -3.53 1.04
C GLY A 85 6.81 -2.93 0.00
N PHE A 86 5.78 -2.20 0.42
CA PHE A 86 4.81 -1.59 -0.50
C PHE A 86 5.46 -0.50 -1.37
N TYR A 87 6.15 0.46 -0.76
CA TYR A 87 6.78 1.55 -1.52
C TYR A 87 7.94 1.07 -2.38
N GLY A 88 8.67 0.04 -1.95
CA GLY A 88 9.69 -0.61 -2.77
C GLY A 88 9.08 -1.26 -4.01
N LEU A 89 7.96 -1.96 -3.85
CA LEU A 89 7.25 -2.59 -4.97
C LEU A 89 6.68 -1.52 -5.92
N VAL A 90 6.04 -0.46 -5.40
CA VAL A 90 5.57 0.67 -6.22
C VAL A 90 6.72 1.32 -6.98
N SER A 91 7.86 1.57 -6.32
CA SER A 91 9.05 2.17 -6.96
C SER A 91 9.62 1.27 -8.06
N TYR A 92 9.57 -0.04 -7.86
CA TYR A 92 9.95 -1.00 -8.89
C TYR A 92 9.02 -0.90 -10.11
N ILE A 93 7.71 -0.86 -9.90
CA ILE A 93 6.71 -0.69 -10.98
C ILE A 93 6.99 0.60 -11.78
N PHE A 94 7.14 1.73 -11.09
CA PHE A 94 7.42 3.01 -11.74
C PHE A 94 8.76 3.07 -12.49
N LYS A 95 9.75 2.27 -12.08
CA LYS A 95 11.02 2.18 -12.81
C LYS A 95 10.92 1.29 -14.05
N THR A 96 9.99 0.35 -14.05
CA THR A 96 9.79 -0.60 -15.16
C THR A 96 8.81 -0.11 -16.23
N VAL A 97 7.91 0.80 -15.87
CA VAL A 97 6.93 1.45 -16.77
C VAL A 97 7.60 2.64 -17.44
#